data_AF-A0A7Y5V2C1-F1
#
_entry.id   AF-A0A7Y5V2C1-F1
#
_cell.length_a   1.000
_cell.length_b   1.000
_cell.length_c   1.000
_cell.angle_alpha   90.00
_cell.angle_beta   90.00
_cell.angle_gamma   90.00
#
_symmetry.space_group_name_H-M   'P 1'
#
loop_
_entity.id
_entity.type
_entity.pdbx_description
1 polymer ?
#
loop_
_entity_poly.entity_id
_entity_poly.type
_entity_poly.pdbx_seq_one_letter_code
_entity_poly.pdbx_strand_id
1 'polypeptide(L)' 'MSNTELDTIYKFIVRYMEEHDGLSPSLREIADGCHYHHSTVDRYLLMLEMQGRVKRDAHRARSIRLVKSSD' A
#
# COMPACT_ATOMS: atom_id res chain seq x y z
N MET A 1 16.64 -10.05 -2.66
CA MET A 1 16.14 -8.68 -2.77
C MET A 1 15.47 -8.35 -1.45
N SER A 2 15.90 -7.28 -0.78
CA SER A 2 15.42 -6.90 0.54
C SER A 2 13.91 -6.69 0.53
N ASN A 3 13.20 -7.29 1.48
CA ASN A 3 11.76 -7.08 1.69
C ASN A 3 11.45 -5.67 2.27
N THR A 4 12.48 -4.85 2.50
CA THR A 4 12.43 -3.62 3.29
C THR A 4 11.56 -2.54 2.68
N GLU A 5 11.63 -2.33 1.36
CA GLU A 5 10.86 -1.31 0.66
C GLU A 5 9.37 -1.65 0.59
N LEU A 6 9.03 -2.92 0.34
CA LEU A 6 7.65 -3.42 0.38
C LEU A 6 7.05 -3.30 1.78
N ASP A 7 7.82 -3.68 2.80
CA ASP A 7 7.40 -3.54 4.19
C ASP A 7 7.25 -2.07 4.61
N THR A 8 8.06 -1.17 4.04
CA THR A 8 7.94 0.27 4.29
C THR A 8 6.63 0.81 3.75
N ILE A 9 6.29 0.50 2.49
CA ILE A 9 5.01 0.89 1.89
C ILE A 9 3.83 0.25 2.62
N TYR A 10 3.93 -1.03 2.97
CA TYR A 10 2.87 -1.71 3.71
C TYR A 10 2.63 -1.06 5.08
N LYS A 11 3.69 -0.79 5.85
CA LYS A 11 3.60 -0.09 7.14
C LYS A 11 3.03 1.32 6.99
N PHE A 12 3.41 2.04 5.93
CA PHE A 12 2.83 3.35 5.63
C PHE A 12 1.32 3.25 5.38
N ILE A 13 0.86 2.29 4.57
CA ILE A 13 -0.57 2.11 4.28
C ILE A 13 -1.35 1.78 5.56
N VAL A 14 -0.83 0.87 6.39
CA VAL A 14 -1.46 0.51 7.67
C VAL A 14 -1.58 1.75 8.56
N ARG A 15 -0.47 2.47 8.77
CA ARG A 15 -0.43 3.67 9.60
C ARG A 15 -1.37 4.77 9.08
N TYR A 16 -1.37 5.01 7.77
CA TYR A 16 -2.27 6.00 7.16
C TYR A 16 -3.74 5.63 7.42
N MET A 17 -4.10 4.36 7.27
CA MET A 17 -5.48 3.92 7.55
C MET A 17 -5.83 4.04 9.04
N GLU A 18 -4.89 3.81 9.96
CA GLU A 18 -5.10 4.03 11.40
C GLU A 18 -5.28 5.52 11.73
N GLU A 19 -4.51 6.41 11.09
CA GLU A 19 -4.57 7.86 11.31
C GLU A 19 -5.78 8.53 10.64
N HIS A 20 -6.39 7.88 9.64
CA HIS A 20 -7.48 8.43 8.82
C HIS A 20 -8.78 7.59 8.86
N ASP A 21 -9.12 6.99 10.01
CA ASP A 21 -10.39 6.27 10.24
C ASP A 21 -10.69 5.16 9.20
N GLY A 22 -9.66 4.43 8.78
CA GLY A 22 -9.73 3.36 7.79
C GLY A 22 -9.74 3.84 6.34
N LEU A 23 -9.58 5.14 6.07
CA LEU A 23 -9.45 5.67 4.72
C LEU A 23 -8.12 5.18 4.11
N SER A 24 -8.21 4.43 3.01
CA SER A 24 -7.00 3.98 2.32
C SER A 24 -6.33 5.14 1.59
N PRO A 25 -4.99 5.21 1.60
CA PRO A 25 -4.27 6.24 0.86
C PRO A 25 -4.40 6.05 -0.66
N SER A 26 -4.22 7.14 -1.39
CA SER A 26 -4.05 7.16 -2.83
C SER A 26 -2.60 6.86 -3.22
N LEU A 27 -2.38 6.53 -4.49
CA LEU A 27 -1.04 6.27 -5.02
C LEU A 27 -0.09 7.48 -4.82
N ARG A 28 -0.63 8.70 -4.89
CA ARG A 28 0.11 9.95 -4.69
C ARG A 28 0.50 10.14 -3.23
N GLU A 29 -0.41 9.90 -2.29
CA GLU A 29 -0.12 10.01 -0.85
C GLU A 29 0.96 9.00 -0.42
N ILE A 30 0.96 7.79 -0.99
CA ILE A 30 2.01 6.80 -0.75
C ILE A 30 3.34 7.24 -1.38
N ALA A 31 3.31 7.73 -2.62
CA ALA A 31 4.50 8.21 -3.31
C ALA A 31 5.17 9.36 -2.55
N ASP A 32 4.38 10.37 -2.16
CA ASP A 32 4.85 11.53 -1.42
C ASP A 32 5.32 11.13 -0.01
N GLY A 33 4.57 10.28 0.70
CA GLY A 33 4.87 9.87 2.07
C GLY A 33 6.01 8.87 2.22
N CYS A 34 6.31 8.08 1.19
CA CYS A 34 7.44 7.15 1.15
C CYS A 34 8.61 7.62 0.28
N HIS A 35 8.54 8.83 -0.29
CA HIS A 35 9.54 9.41 -1.19
C HIS A 35 9.88 8.51 -2.40
N TYR A 36 8.86 7.91 -3.01
CA TYR A 36 8.98 7.07 -4.20
C TYR A 36 8.26 7.67 -5.40
N HIS A 37 8.70 7.29 -6.61
CA HIS A 37 7.94 7.57 -7.82
C HIS A 37 6.64 6.75 -7.86
N HIS A 38 5.62 7.29 -8.51
CA HIS A 38 4.32 6.63 -8.69
C HIS A 38 4.44 5.24 -9.31
N SER A 39 5.28 5.08 -10.34
CA SER A 39 5.53 3.79 -11.00
C SER A 39 6.17 2.75 -10.06
N THR A 40 7.03 3.20 -9.14
CA THR A 40 7.64 2.35 -8.13
C THR A 40 6.61 1.89 -7.11
N VAL A 41 5.75 2.81 -6.64
CA VAL A 41 4.64 2.49 -5.74
C VAL A 41 3.68 1.49 -6.39
N ASP A 42 3.29 1.72 -7.65
CA ASP A 42 2.37 0.83 -8.36
C ASP A 42 2.93 -0.59 -8.49
N ARG A 43 4.22 -0.72 -8.84
CA ARG A 43 4.93 -2.01 -8.86
C ARG A 43 4.94 -2.68 -7.49
N TYR A 44 5.21 -1.93 -6.42
CA TYR A 44 5.26 -2.47 -5.07
C TYR A 44 3.88 -2.86 -4.53
N LEU A 45 2.83 -2.12 -4.86
CA LEU A 45 1.45 -2.51 -4.56
C LEU A 45 1.07 -3.83 -5.26
N LEU A 46 1.45 -3.98 -6.54
CA LEU A 46 1.25 -5.24 -7.25
C LEU A 46 1.96 -6.41 -6.55
N MET A 47 3.19 -6.19 -6.06
CA MET A 47 3.92 -7.21 -5.29
C MET A 47 3.23 -7.54 -3.96
N LEU A 48 2.72 -6.55 -3.22
CA LEU A 48 1.95 -6.77 -2.00
C LEU A 48 0.63 -7.50 -2.26
N GLU A 49 0.00 -7.28 -3.41
CA GLU A 49 -1.18 -8.03 -3.87
C GLU A 49 -0.85 -9.49 -4.17
N MET A 50 0.25 -9.74 -4.89
CA MET A 50 0.73 -11.10 -5.16
C MET A 50 1.10 -11.85 -3.88
N GLN A 51 1.59 -11.14 -2.86
CA GLN A 51 1.85 -11.69 -1.51
C GLN A 51 0.56 -11.91 -0.70
N GLY A 52 -0.60 -11.51 -1.22
CA GLY A 52 -1.87 -11.61 -0.51
C GLY A 52 -1.99 -10.69 0.70
N ARG A 53 -1.16 -9.65 0.81
CA ARG A 53 -1.15 -8.70 1.94
C ARG A 53 -2.14 -7.56 1.75
N VAL A 54 -2.36 -7.15 0.51
CA VAL A 54 -3.32 -6.09 0.15
C VAL A 54 -4.15 -6.51 -1.06
N LYS A 55 -5.27 -5.83 -1.27
CA LYS A 55 -6.05 -5.86 -2.52
C LYS A 55 -6.40 -4.44 -2.91
N ARG A 56 -6.43 -4.12 -4.20
CA ARG A 56 -6.89 -2.81 -4.68
C ARG A 56 -7.69 -2.95 -5.97
N ASP A 57 -8.39 -1.89 -6.32
CA ASP A 57 -8.88 -1.66 -7.67
C ASP A 57 -7.97 -0.63 -8.35
N ALA A 58 -7.17 -1.07 -9.33
CA ALA A 58 -6.16 -0.24 -9.97
C ALA A 58 -6.75 1.00 -10.68
N HIS A 59 -8.03 0.98 -11.06
CA HIS A 59 -8.70 2.09 -11.73
C HIS A 59 -9.40 3.05 -10.76
N ARG A 60 -9.39 2.74 -9.46
CA ARG A 60 -10.08 3.52 -8.43
C ARG A 60 -9.10 4.00 -7.38
N ALA A 61 -9.02 5.33 -7.22
CA ALA A 61 -8.29 5.92 -6.11
C ALA A 61 -8.88 5.48 -4.76
N ARG A 62 -8.02 5.33 -3.74
CA ARG A 62 -8.41 4.95 -2.38
C ARG A 62 -9.25 3.67 -2.33
N SER A 63 -8.77 2.64 -3.04
CA SER A 63 -9.40 1.32 -3.12
C SER A 63 -8.59 0.22 -2.41
N ILE A 64 -7.49 0.59 -1.75
CA ILE A 64 -6.60 -0.37 -1.11
C ILE A 64 -7.27 -0.94 0.13
N ARG A 65 -7.26 -2.25 0.27
CA ARG A 65 -7.76 -3.01 1.42
C ARG A 65 -6.65 -3.90 1.94
N LEU A 66 -6.45 -3.87 3.25
CA LEU A 66 -5.55 -4.80 3.94
C LEU A 66 -6.21 -6.17 4.00
N VAL A 67 -5.48 -7.22 3.63
CA VAL A 67 -5.91 -8.59 3.82
C VAL A 67 -5.43 -8.99 5.23
N LYS A 68 -6.36 -9.16 6.17
CA LYS A 68 -6.02 -9.76 7.45
C LYS A 68 -5.60 -11.20 7.17
N SER A 69 -4.33 -11.52 7.46
CA SER A 69 -3.95 -12.92 7.65
C SER A 69 -4.72 -13.38 8.88
N SER A 70 -5.79 -14.13 8.69
CA SER A 70 -6.39 -14.90 9.77
C SER A 70 -5.35 -15.95 10.17
N ASP A 71 -4.66 -15.69 11.27
CA ASP A 71 -4.00 -16.72 12.07
C ASP A 71 -5.02 -17.24 13.10
#